data_AF-A0A537UA40-F1
#
_entry.id   AF-A0A537UA40-F1
#
_cell.length_a   1.000
_cell.length_b   1.000
_cell.length_c   1.000
_cell.angle_alpha   90.00
_cell.angle_beta   90.00
_cell.angle_gamma   90.00
#
_symmetry.space_group_name_H-M   'P 1'
#
loop_
_entity.id
_entity.type
_entity.pdbx_description
1 polymer ?
#
loop_
_entity_poly.entity_id
_entity_poly.type
_entity_poly.pdbx_seq_one_letter_code
_entity_poly.pdbx_strand_id
1 'polypeptide(L)'
;MARESVLALLLRRWRNPAAWAIAADIFVILIAVALPWSTTLVAIFAAASVIAMAPFLDLKSFLQSLKRPICALPIALFALAVVGTLWSNAPWATRLYAIGPTTKLLMLPLLFYHFERSTRGVQVFVAFLASCVLLLAMSWIVVFDPRLALKPEAAYGVPVKNYIDQSQEFALCAVALAFPIVTLLRTNRIMQALLLSAIALSFVANMAFVVVSRTALVTMPIMLAVFALLHLK
;
A
#
# COMPACT_ATOMS: atom_id res chain seq x y z
N MET A 1 29.29 -11.16 -35.39
CA MET A 1 28.30 -10.59 -34.45
C MET A 1 27.71 -11.75 -33.65
N ALA A 2 28.22 -11.98 -32.45
CA ALA A 2 27.85 -13.15 -31.64
C ALA A 2 26.51 -12.91 -30.96
N ARG A 3 25.54 -13.79 -31.24
CA ARG A 3 24.23 -13.86 -30.58
C ARG A 3 24.47 -14.36 -29.16
N GLU A 4 24.68 -13.46 -28.20
CA GLU A 4 24.65 -13.83 -26.78
C GLU A 4 23.36 -14.63 -26.53
N SER A 5 23.49 -15.87 -26.07
CA SER A 5 22.32 -16.70 -25.81
C SER A 5 21.50 -16.03 -24.71
N VAL A 6 20.18 -15.97 -24.88
CA VAL A 6 19.24 -15.44 -23.87
C VAL A 6 19.52 -16.05 -22.49
N LEU A 7 19.96 -17.31 -22.48
CA LEU A 7 20.39 -18.07 -21.30
C LEU A 7 21.62 -17.46 -20.61
N ALA A 8 22.65 -17.03 -21.35
CA ALA A 8 23.82 -16.34 -20.80
C ALA A 8 23.48 -14.94 -20.24
N LEU A 9 22.58 -14.22 -20.91
CA LEU A 9 22.03 -12.94 -20.42
C LEU A 9 21.20 -13.13 -19.14
N LEU A 10 20.35 -14.15 -19.09
CA LEU A 10 19.58 -14.50 -17.89
C LEU A 10 20.49 -14.90 -16.73
N LEU A 11 21.52 -15.72 -16.97
CA LEU A 11 22.50 -16.12 -15.95
C LEU A 11 23.33 -14.93 -15.42
N ARG A 12 23.76 -14.01 -16.30
CA ARG A 12 24.43 -12.77 -15.89
C ARG A 12 23.51 -11.88 -15.07
N ARG A 13 22.25 -11.73 -15.47
CA ARG A 13 21.24 -10.95 -14.75
C ARG A 13 20.88 -11.58 -13.42
N TRP A 14 20.85 -12.91 -13.35
CA TRP A 14 20.64 -13.70 -12.13
C TRP A 14 21.75 -13.47 -11.09
N ARG A 15 23.00 -13.33 -11.55
CA ARG A 15 24.16 -12.99 -10.71
C ARG A 15 24.30 -11.51 -10.38
N ASN A 16 23.48 -10.63 -10.93
CA ASN A 16 23.58 -9.20 -10.70
C ASN A 16 22.61 -8.74 -9.59
N PRO A 17 23.08 -8.45 -8.37
CA PRO A 17 22.21 -8.04 -7.26
C PRO A 17 21.43 -6.75 -7.57
N ALA A 18 21.98 -5.85 -8.41
CA ALA A 18 21.30 -4.64 -8.82
C ALA A 18 20.04 -4.90 -9.66
N ALA A 19 20.07 -5.94 -10.51
CA ALA A 19 18.90 -6.30 -11.33
C ALA A 19 17.74 -6.84 -10.48
N TRP A 20 18.07 -7.58 -9.41
CA TRP A 20 17.10 -8.09 -8.45
C TRP A 20 16.50 -6.99 -7.59
N ALA A 21 17.29 -6.00 -7.17
CA ALA A 21 16.79 -4.84 -6.45
C ALA A 21 15.76 -4.06 -7.30
N ILE A 22 16.08 -3.84 -8.58
CA ILE A 22 15.14 -3.19 -9.53
C ILE A 22 13.85 -4.01 -9.69
N ALA A 23 13.96 -5.34 -9.78
CA ALA A 23 12.79 -6.20 -9.89
C ALA A 23 11.91 -6.14 -8.63
N ALA A 24 12.52 -6.18 -7.45
CA ALA A 24 11.82 -6.03 -6.17
C ALA A 24 11.07 -4.69 -6.11
N ASP A 25 11.70 -3.58 -6.51
CA ASP A 25 11.06 -2.28 -6.59
C ASP A 25 9.84 -2.27 -7.54
N ILE A 26 9.97 -2.88 -8.72
CA ILE A 26 8.87 -2.97 -9.69
C ILE A 26 7.71 -3.76 -9.08
N PHE A 27 7.97 -4.89 -8.42
CA PHE A 27 6.91 -5.64 -7.76
C PHE A 27 6.23 -4.82 -6.66
N VAL A 28 6.97 -4.01 -5.89
CA VAL A 28 6.38 -3.13 -4.88
C VAL A 28 5.53 -2.02 -5.52
N ILE A 29 5.95 -1.46 -6.66
CA ILE A 29 5.12 -0.52 -7.44
C ILE A 29 3.84 -1.22 -7.93
N LEU A 30 3.95 -2.44 -8.43
CA LEU A 30 2.80 -3.23 -8.89
C LEU A 30 1.84 -3.57 -7.74
N ILE A 31 2.35 -3.83 -6.54
CA ILE A 31 1.52 -3.98 -5.33
C ILE A 31 0.70 -2.70 -5.11
N ALA A 32 1.35 -1.53 -5.13
CA ALA A 32 0.69 -0.24 -4.96
C ALA A 32 -0.39 0.02 -6.03
N VAL A 33 -0.11 -0.31 -7.29
CA VAL A 33 -1.11 -0.21 -8.37
C VAL A 33 -2.26 -1.17 -8.13
N ALA A 34 -1.98 -2.42 -7.79
CA ALA A 34 -3.00 -3.46 -7.63
C ALA A 34 -3.84 -3.30 -6.35
N LEU A 35 -3.37 -2.55 -5.36
CA LEU A 35 -3.97 -2.42 -4.04
C LEU A 35 -5.47 -2.09 -4.09
N PRO A 36 -5.93 -1.04 -4.78
CA PRO A 36 -7.36 -0.72 -4.91
C PRO A 36 -8.18 -1.77 -5.68
N TRP A 37 -7.56 -2.53 -6.58
CA TRP A 37 -8.28 -3.35 -7.57
C TRP A 37 -8.36 -4.84 -7.21
N SER A 38 -7.30 -5.42 -6.62
CA SER A 38 -7.25 -6.88 -6.44
C SER A 38 -6.38 -7.29 -5.27
N THR A 39 -6.97 -8.02 -4.32
CA THR A 39 -6.23 -8.65 -3.21
C THR A 39 -5.34 -9.80 -3.69
N THR A 40 -5.77 -10.53 -4.71
CA THR A 40 -5.02 -11.66 -5.28
C THR A 40 -3.74 -11.18 -5.96
N LEU A 41 -3.82 -10.13 -6.79
CA LEU A 41 -2.63 -9.56 -7.44
C LEU A 41 -1.66 -8.99 -6.42
N VAL A 42 -2.16 -8.30 -5.38
CA VAL A 42 -1.33 -7.83 -4.26
C VAL A 42 -0.58 -8.99 -3.61
N ALA A 43 -1.24 -10.12 -3.33
CA ALA A 43 -0.59 -11.28 -2.73
C ALA A 43 0.47 -11.90 -3.65
N ILE A 44 0.19 -12.03 -4.95
CA ILE A 44 1.13 -12.56 -5.94
C ILE A 44 2.37 -11.66 -6.04
N PHE A 45 2.18 -10.35 -6.19
CA PHE A 45 3.29 -9.41 -6.30
C PHE A 45 4.06 -9.27 -4.99
N ALA A 46 3.40 -9.39 -3.83
CA ALA A 46 4.08 -9.46 -2.54
C ALA A 46 4.96 -10.69 -2.40
N ALA A 47 4.48 -11.87 -2.81
CA ALA A 47 5.31 -13.08 -2.81
C ALA A 47 6.49 -12.92 -3.79
N ALA A 48 6.24 -12.39 -4.99
CA ALA A 48 7.27 -12.15 -5.98
C ALA A 48 8.32 -11.12 -5.50
N SER A 49 7.92 -10.08 -4.77
CA SER A 49 8.85 -9.10 -4.21
C SER A 49 9.74 -9.70 -3.13
N VAL A 50 9.20 -10.55 -2.25
CA VAL A 50 9.98 -11.29 -1.23
C VAL A 50 11.02 -12.20 -1.91
N ILE A 51 10.61 -12.95 -2.94
CA ILE A 51 11.52 -13.81 -3.72
C ILE A 51 12.60 -12.97 -4.40
N ALA A 52 12.23 -11.82 -4.96
CA ALA A 52 13.18 -10.93 -5.61
C ALA A 52 14.16 -10.28 -4.63
N MET A 53 13.78 -10.09 -3.36
CA MET A 53 14.64 -9.54 -2.30
C MET A 53 15.63 -10.56 -1.74
N ALA A 54 15.30 -11.86 -1.77
CA ALA A 54 16.12 -12.92 -1.18
C ALA A 54 17.61 -12.92 -1.59
N PRO A 55 17.99 -12.69 -2.87
CA PRO A 55 19.39 -12.79 -3.31
C PRO A 55 20.33 -11.70 -2.74
N PHE A 56 19.78 -10.57 -2.31
CA PHE A 56 20.57 -9.43 -1.80
C PHE A 56 20.22 -9.05 -0.35
N LEU A 57 19.40 -9.87 0.31
CA LEU A 57 19.01 -9.65 1.70
C LEU A 57 20.16 -10.06 2.63
N ASP A 58 20.86 -9.07 3.18
CA ASP A 58 21.77 -9.32 4.29
C ASP A 58 20.97 -9.62 5.56
N LEU A 59 20.92 -10.91 5.93
CA LEU A 59 20.15 -11.40 7.07
C LEU A 59 20.61 -10.78 8.39
N LYS A 60 21.91 -10.49 8.55
CA LYS A 60 22.43 -9.88 9.78
C LYS A 60 21.92 -8.45 9.92
N SER A 61 22.04 -7.65 8.86
CA SER A 61 21.51 -6.29 8.81
C SER A 61 19.97 -6.27 8.98
N PHE A 62 19.27 -7.22 8.39
CA PHE A 62 17.81 -7.34 8.54
C PHE A 62 17.41 -7.61 10.00
N LEU A 63 18.04 -8.59 10.66
CA LEU A 63 17.78 -8.90 12.07
C LEU A 63 18.12 -7.73 13.00
N GLN A 64 19.14 -6.93 12.66
CA GLN A 64 19.43 -5.69 13.39
C GLN A 64 18.32 -4.64 13.20
N SER A 65 17.77 -4.50 11.99
CA SER A 65 16.65 -3.59 11.72
C SER A 65 15.38 -3.99 12.49
N LEU A 66 15.16 -5.29 12.74
CA LEU A 66 14.03 -5.77 13.55
C LEU A 66 14.06 -5.26 15.00
N LYS A 67 15.23 -4.87 15.53
CA LYS A 67 15.36 -4.31 16.88
C LYS A 67 14.85 -2.87 16.98
N ARG A 68 14.57 -2.20 15.85
CA ARG A 68 14.02 -0.84 15.85
C ARG A 68 12.60 -0.84 16.40
N PRO A 69 12.20 0.18 17.18
CA PRO A 69 10.87 0.23 17.79
C PRO A 69 9.73 0.20 16.76
N ILE A 70 9.97 0.74 15.56
CA ILE A 70 9.04 0.71 14.43
C ILE A 70 8.75 -0.73 13.93
N CYS A 71 9.73 -1.63 13.98
CA CYS A 71 9.58 -3.03 13.58
C CYS A 71 8.97 -3.88 14.70
N ALA A 72 9.15 -3.48 15.97
CA ALA A 72 8.68 -4.24 17.12
C ALA A 72 7.15 -4.33 17.18
N LEU A 73 6.42 -3.26 16.83
CA LEU A 73 4.96 -3.24 16.93
C LEU A 73 4.26 -4.27 16.01
N PRO A 74 4.55 -4.33 14.68
CA PRO A 74 3.99 -5.37 13.82
C PRO A 74 4.31 -6.80 14.30
N ILE A 75 5.53 -7.03 14.78
CA ILE A 75 5.99 -8.34 15.26
C ILE A 75 5.26 -8.71 16.55
N ALA A 76 5.09 -7.78 17.48
CA ALA A 76 4.40 -8.00 18.74
C ALA A 76 2.92 -8.34 18.51
N LEU A 77 2.24 -7.64 17.59
CA LEU A 77 0.85 -7.94 17.22
C LEU A 77 0.71 -9.32 16.59
N PHE A 78 1.64 -9.72 15.73
CA PHE A 78 1.67 -11.07 15.17
C PHE A 78 1.91 -12.12 16.27
N ALA A 79 2.88 -11.91 17.14
CA ALA A 79 3.18 -12.83 18.25
C ALA A 79 1.98 -12.97 19.20
N LEU A 80 1.30 -11.86 19.52
CA LEU A 80 0.09 -11.86 20.33
C LEU A 80 -1.02 -12.69 19.68
N ALA A 81 -1.21 -12.57 18.36
CA ALA A 81 -2.17 -13.38 17.62
C ALA A 81 -1.84 -14.87 17.69
N VAL A 82 -0.57 -15.25 17.49
CA VAL A 82 -0.10 -16.64 17.61
C VAL A 82 -0.38 -17.18 19.00
N VAL A 83 -0.01 -16.46 20.06
CA VAL A 83 -0.30 -16.85 21.45
C VAL A 83 -1.79 -17.04 21.69
N GLY A 84 -2.63 -16.12 21.19
CA GLY A 84 -4.08 -16.23 21.27
C GLY A 84 -4.63 -17.48 20.58
N THR A 85 -4.07 -17.88 19.44
CA THR A 85 -4.49 -19.12 18.75
C THR A 85 -4.02 -20.40 19.44
N LEU A 86 -2.88 -20.37 20.12
CA LEU A 86 -2.38 -21.53 20.89
C LEU A 86 -3.25 -21.81 22.11
N TRP A 87 -3.82 -20.77 22.73
CA TRP A 87 -4.76 -20.87 23.83
C TRP A 87 -6.13 -21.43 23.41
N SER A 88 -6.52 -21.28 22.15
CA SER A 88 -7.81 -21.73 21.65
C SER A 88 -7.94 -23.26 21.67
N ASN A 89 -9.15 -23.78 21.88
CA ASN A 89 -9.47 -25.20 21.72
C ASN A 89 -9.91 -25.58 20.29
N ALA A 90 -9.87 -24.63 19.34
CA ALA A 90 -10.29 -24.86 17.97
C ALA A 90 -9.38 -25.87 17.23
N PRO A 91 -9.86 -26.50 16.13
CA PRO A 91 -9.02 -27.30 15.25
C PRO A 91 -7.85 -26.50 14.67
N TRP A 92 -6.72 -27.16 14.38
CA TRP A 92 -5.51 -26.50 13.85
C TRP A 92 -5.77 -25.76 12.53
N ALA A 93 -6.63 -26.28 11.66
CA ALA A 93 -6.99 -25.60 10.42
C ALA A 93 -7.57 -24.19 10.67
N THR A 94 -8.45 -24.06 11.67
CA THR A 94 -9.06 -22.78 12.06
C THR A 94 -8.05 -21.84 12.71
N ARG A 95 -7.15 -22.37 13.54
CA ARG A 95 -6.09 -21.58 14.18
C ARG A 95 -5.12 -21.00 13.13
N LEU A 96 -4.67 -21.81 12.17
CA LEU A 96 -3.79 -21.34 11.09
C LEU A 96 -4.49 -20.32 10.19
N TYR A 97 -5.77 -20.54 9.89
CA TYR A 97 -6.57 -19.58 9.13
C TYR A 97 -6.67 -18.22 9.84
N ALA A 98 -6.85 -18.21 11.16
CA ALA A 98 -6.94 -16.99 11.97
C ALA A 98 -5.63 -16.17 12.03
N ILE A 99 -4.47 -16.82 11.90
CA ILE A 99 -3.16 -16.14 11.87
C ILE A 99 -2.92 -15.45 10.53
N GLY A 100 -3.49 -15.97 9.44
CA GLY A 100 -3.25 -15.50 8.06
C GLY A 100 -3.28 -13.97 7.86
N PRO A 101 -4.31 -13.25 8.36
CA PRO A 101 -4.34 -11.78 8.27
C PRO A 101 -3.18 -11.10 8.99
N THR A 102 -2.81 -11.58 10.18
CA THR A 102 -1.74 -10.99 10.99
C THR A 102 -0.36 -11.24 10.41
N THR A 103 -0.16 -12.33 9.67
CA THR A 103 1.09 -12.60 8.94
C THR A 103 1.42 -11.47 7.96
N LYS A 104 0.40 -10.79 7.40
CA LYS A 104 0.60 -9.64 6.49
C LYS A 104 1.31 -8.48 7.18
N LEU A 105 1.20 -8.34 8.50
CA LEU A 105 1.92 -7.30 9.25
C LEU A 105 3.43 -7.48 9.20
N LEU A 106 3.91 -8.72 9.05
CA LEU A 106 5.35 -9.01 8.90
C LEU A 106 5.94 -8.51 7.58
N MET A 107 5.08 -8.16 6.61
CA MET A 107 5.51 -7.46 5.40
C MET A 107 6.05 -6.06 5.70
N LEU A 108 5.57 -5.40 6.77
CA LEU A 108 5.99 -4.04 7.11
C LEU A 108 7.48 -3.93 7.47
N PRO A 109 8.04 -4.74 8.41
CA PRO A 109 9.48 -4.75 8.67
C PRO A 109 10.33 -4.98 7.42
N LEU A 110 9.89 -5.87 6.53
CA LEU A 110 10.59 -6.16 5.29
C LEU A 110 10.59 -4.94 4.35
N LEU A 111 9.44 -4.29 4.19
CA LEU A 111 9.32 -3.08 3.38
C LEU A 111 10.13 -1.92 3.97
N PHE A 112 10.13 -1.73 5.29
CA PHE A 112 10.95 -0.70 5.94
C PHE A 112 12.44 -0.90 5.64
N TYR A 113 12.92 -2.14 5.75
CA TYR A 113 14.30 -2.47 5.40
C TYR A 113 14.61 -2.23 3.91
N HIS A 114 13.67 -2.55 3.02
CA HIS A 114 13.83 -2.33 1.58
C HIS A 114 13.86 -0.84 1.22
N PHE A 115 12.91 -0.04 1.72
CA PHE A 115 12.83 1.39 1.42
C PHE A 115 13.90 2.24 2.12
N GLU A 116 14.53 1.74 3.18
CA GLU A 116 15.72 2.38 3.75
C GLU A 116 16.89 2.42 2.75
N ARG A 117 16.91 1.50 1.77
CA ARG A 117 17.95 1.41 0.74
C ARG A 117 17.48 1.80 -0.65
N SER A 118 16.18 1.71 -0.93
CA SER A 118 15.60 2.07 -2.22
C SER A 118 15.05 3.51 -2.21
N THR A 119 15.52 4.33 -3.14
CA THR A 119 15.02 5.72 -3.33
C THR A 119 13.65 5.78 -4.01
N ARG A 120 13.05 4.63 -4.36
CA ARG A 120 11.82 4.56 -5.17
C ARG A 120 10.52 4.69 -4.37
N GLY A 121 10.58 5.01 -3.08
CA GLY A 121 9.39 5.23 -2.24
C GLY A 121 8.41 6.23 -2.85
N VAL A 122 8.92 7.32 -3.45
CA VAL A 122 8.08 8.33 -4.13
C VAL A 122 7.34 7.73 -5.33
N GLN A 123 7.97 6.85 -6.10
CA GLN A 123 7.32 6.20 -7.26
C GLN A 123 6.19 5.27 -6.82
N VAL A 124 6.38 4.56 -5.71
CA VAL A 124 5.35 3.69 -5.12
C VAL A 124 4.17 4.52 -4.64
N PHE A 125 4.43 5.65 -3.97
CA PHE A 125 3.38 6.57 -3.56
C PHE A 125 2.61 7.16 -4.75
N VAL A 126 3.31 7.62 -5.78
CA VAL A 126 2.68 8.15 -7.01
C VAL A 126 1.85 7.08 -7.71
N ALA A 127 2.35 5.84 -7.81
CA ALA A 127 1.62 4.74 -8.41
C ALA A 127 0.35 4.37 -7.63
N PHE A 128 0.43 4.33 -6.30
CA PHE A 128 -0.73 4.12 -5.43
C PHE A 128 -1.76 5.24 -5.60
N LEU A 129 -1.32 6.50 -5.55
CA LEU A 129 -2.17 7.67 -5.72
C LEU A 129 -2.87 7.67 -7.08
N ALA A 130 -2.12 7.44 -8.16
CA ALA A 130 -2.69 7.36 -9.51
C ALA A 130 -3.75 6.26 -9.60
N SER A 131 -3.48 5.10 -9.01
CA SER A 131 -4.43 3.99 -8.97
C SER A 131 -5.70 4.33 -8.18
N CYS A 132 -5.56 5.03 -7.05
CA CYS A 132 -6.70 5.50 -6.26
C CYS A 132 -7.50 6.59 -6.98
N VAL A 133 -6.85 7.49 -7.73
CA VAL A 133 -7.55 8.49 -8.57
C VAL A 133 -8.35 7.82 -9.69
N LEU A 134 -7.81 6.76 -10.30
CA LEU A 134 -8.55 5.95 -11.28
C LEU A 134 -9.76 5.27 -10.63
N LEU A 135 -9.60 4.71 -9.42
CA LEU A 135 -10.70 4.12 -8.67
C LEU A 135 -11.76 5.17 -8.28
N LEU A 136 -11.34 6.38 -7.91
CA LEU A 136 -12.21 7.52 -7.64
C LEU A 136 -13.04 7.89 -8.87
N ALA A 137 -12.41 8.01 -10.05
CA ALA A 137 -13.10 8.28 -11.29
C ALA A 137 -14.13 7.17 -11.60
N MET A 138 -13.74 5.90 -11.43
CA MET A 138 -14.66 4.77 -11.62
C MET A 138 -15.82 4.77 -10.63
N SER A 139 -15.57 5.16 -9.36
CA SER A 139 -16.61 5.29 -8.34
C SER A 139 -17.66 6.32 -8.74
N TRP A 140 -17.25 7.48 -9.28
CA TRP A 140 -18.17 8.48 -9.82
C TRP A 140 -18.91 7.97 -11.07
N ILE A 141 -18.27 7.22 -11.96
CA ILE A 141 -18.93 6.63 -13.14
C ILE A 141 -20.05 5.67 -12.71
N VAL A 142 -19.78 4.81 -11.71
CA VAL A 142 -20.77 3.84 -11.19
C VAL A 142 -21.98 4.52 -10.52
N VAL A 143 -21.81 5.73 -10.00
CA VAL A 143 -22.94 6.55 -9.49
C VAL A 143 -23.91 6.91 -10.61
N PHE A 144 -23.41 7.21 -11.82
CA PHE A 144 -24.23 7.57 -12.97
C PHE A 144 -24.78 6.35 -13.72
N ASP A 145 -23.97 5.30 -13.88
CA ASP A 145 -24.40 4.02 -14.48
C ASP A 145 -23.99 2.83 -13.59
N PRO A 146 -24.92 2.33 -12.75
CA PRO A 146 -24.68 1.20 -11.85
C PRO A 146 -24.32 -0.10 -12.59
N ARG A 147 -24.58 -0.22 -13.90
CA ARG A 147 -24.28 -1.43 -14.70
C ARG A 147 -22.79 -1.58 -15.01
N LEU A 148 -22.01 -0.51 -14.87
CA LEU A 148 -20.55 -0.51 -15.06
C LEU A 148 -19.78 -1.00 -13.83
N ALA A 149 -20.48 -1.36 -12.75
CA ALA A 149 -19.82 -1.97 -11.61
C ALA A 149 -19.31 -3.38 -11.96
N LEU A 150 -18.07 -3.68 -11.60
CA LEU A 150 -17.42 -4.98 -11.85
C LEU A 150 -17.96 -6.10 -10.92
N LYS A 151 -18.96 -5.80 -10.08
CA LYS A 151 -19.57 -6.73 -9.12
C LYS A 151 -21.07 -6.87 -9.37
N PRO A 152 -21.61 -8.11 -9.39
CA PRO A 152 -23.03 -8.38 -9.70
C PRO A 152 -24.04 -7.86 -8.65
N GLU A 153 -23.56 -7.45 -7.46
CA GLU A 153 -24.37 -6.79 -6.42
C GLU A 153 -23.62 -5.56 -5.89
N ALA A 154 -23.39 -4.58 -6.77
CA ALA A 154 -22.71 -3.36 -6.40
C ALA A 154 -23.60 -2.53 -5.45
N ALA A 155 -23.22 -2.49 -4.18
CA ALA A 155 -23.62 -1.39 -3.32
C ALA A 155 -23.17 -0.09 -3.99
N TYR A 156 -24.05 0.91 -3.99
CA TYR A 156 -23.87 2.20 -4.65
C TYR A 156 -22.44 2.74 -4.46
N GLY A 157 -21.72 3.01 -5.57
CA GLY A 157 -20.41 3.65 -5.53
C GLY A 157 -19.18 2.78 -5.24
N VAL A 158 -19.35 1.47 -5.05
CA VAL A 158 -18.25 0.51 -4.80
C VAL A 158 -18.02 -0.35 -6.05
N PRO A 159 -17.12 0.04 -6.97
CA PRO A 159 -16.99 -0.63 -8.27
C PRO A 159 -16.37 -2.03 -8.18
N VAL A 160 -15.50 -2.29 -7.20
CA VAL A 160 -14.63 -3.48 -7.21
C VAL A 160 -14.69 -4.29 -5.91
N LYS A 161 -14.24 -3.73 -4.78
CA LYS A 161 -14.09 -4.47 -3.52
C LYS A 161 -15.22 -4.18 -2.54
N ASN A 162 -14.89 -3.44 -1.48
CA ASN A 162 -15.74 -3.12 -0.36
C ASN A 162 -15.55 -1.64 -0.02
N TYR A 163 -16.63 -0.99 0.42
CA TYR A 163 -16.65 0.42 0.80
C TYR A 163 -15.63 0.72 1.92
N ILE A 164 -15.38 -0.25 2.81
CA ILE A 164 -14.40 -0.10 3.90
C ILE A 164 -12.99 0.08 3.33
N ASP A 165 -12.51 -0.87 2.53
CA ASP A 165 -11.16 -0.84 1.93
C ASP A 165 -10.98 0.43 1.09
N GLN A 166 -11.95 0.73 0.22
CA GLN A 166 -11.93 1.90 -0.64
C GLN A 166 -11.85 3.21 0.17
N SER A 167 -12.66 3.34 1.22
CA SER A 167 -12.67 4.55 2.05
C SER A 167 -11.38 4.76 2.84
N GLN A 168 -10.72 3.68 3.27
CA GLN A 168 -9.43 3.75 3.96
C GLN A 168 -8.31 4.15 2.99
N GLU A 169 -8.30 3.61 1.77
CA GLU A 169 -7.35 4.00 0.72
C GLU A 169 -7.50 5.48 0.35
N PHE A 170 -8.74 5.96 0.19
CA PHE A 170 -9.03 7.37 -0.11
C PHE A 170 -8.61 8.30 1.04
N ALA A 171 -8.88 7.92 2.29
CA ALA A 171 -8.42 8.67 3.46
C ALA A 171 -6.88 8.75 3.50
N LEU A 172 -6.19 7.64 3.25
CA LEU A 172 -4.73 7.60 3.20
C LEU A 172 -4.18 8.52 2.10
N CYS A 173 -4.75 8.49 0.89
CA CYS A 173 -4.36 9.39 -0.19
C CYS A 173 -4.56 10.87 0.18
N ALA A 174 -5.72 11.22 0.75
CA ALA A 174 -6.02 12.60 1.11
C ALA A 174 -5.11 13.13 2.23
N VAL A 175 -4.82 12.31 3.24
CA VAL A 175 -3.89 12.68 4.34
C VAL A 175 -2.46 12.78 3.82
N ALA A 176 -2.01 11.80 3.02
CA ALA A 176 -0.64 11.80 2.51
C ALA A 176 -0.37 12.98 1.55
N LEU A 177 -1.39 13.44 0.81
CA LEU A 177 -1.30 14.64 -0.03
C LEU A 177 -1.12 15.94 0.77
N ALA A 178 -1.42 15.98 2.07
CA ALA A 178 -1.24 17.17 2.89
C ALA A 178 0.22 17.67 2.91
N PHE A 179 1.19 16.76 2.98
CA PHE A 179 2.62 17.10 2.97
C PHE A 179 3.08 17.83 1.69
N PRO A 180 2.89 17.27 0.47
CA PRO A 180 3.28 17.96 -0.75
C PRO A 180 2.47 19.24 -0.98
N ILE A 181 1.19 19.31 -0.58
CA ILE A 181 0.39 20.54 -0.66
C ILE A 181 1.04 21.66 0.15
N VAL A 182 1.34 21.42 1.42
CA VAL A 182 1.98 22.42 2.30
C VAL A 182 3.34 22.83 1.76
N THR A 183 4.14 21.88 1.27
CA THR A 183 5.46 22.15 0.69
C THR A 183 5.38 23.01 -0.57
N LEU A 184 4.40 22.76 -1.43
CA LEU A 184 4.16 23.56 -2.65
C LEU A 184 3.64 24.96 -2.32
N LEU A 185 2.81 25.10 -1.29
CA LEU A 185 2.36 26.41 -0.79
C LEU A 185 3.55 27.22 -0.23
N ARG A 186 4.44 26.60 0.55
CA ARG A 186 5.67 27.24 1.06
C ARG A 186 6.63 27.67 -0.06
N THR A 187 6.64 26.96 -1.18
CA THR A 187 7.48 27.27 -2.35
C THR A 187 6.77 28.15 -3.41
N ASN A 188 5.62 28.75 -3.04
CA ASN A 188 4.83 29.65 -3.90
C ASN A 188 4.31 29.02 -5.21
N ARG A 189 4.27 27.68 -5.31
CA ARG A 189 3.74 26.94 -6.46
C ARG A 189 2.23 26.70 -6.33
N ILE A 190 1.48 27.79 -6.26
CA ILE A 190 0.06 27.78 -5.91
C ILE A 190 -0.78 26.91 -6.86
N MET A 191 -0.52 26.92 -8.17
CA MET A 191 -1.28 26.10 -9.13
C MET A 191 -1.16 24.60 -8.86
N GLN A 192 0.05 24.11 -8.56
CA GLN A 192 0.27 22.69 -8.27
C GLN A 192 -0.37 22.32 -6.92
N ALA A 193 -0.27 23.20 -5.92
CA ALA A 193 -0.92 23.02 -4.63
C ALA A 193 -2.45 22.96 -4.77
N LEU A 194 -3.05 23.82 -5.59
CA LEU A 194 -4.48 23.82 -5.87
C LEU A 194 -4.92 22.53 -6.55
N LEU A 195 -4.16 22.04 -7.54
CA LEU A 195 -4.48 20.78 -8.21
C LEU A 195 -4.47 19.59 -7.26
N LEU A 196 -3.43 19.46 -6.41
CA LEU A 196 -3.37 18.40 -5.41
C LEU A 196 -4.46 18.54 -4.35
N SER A 197 -4.80 19.78 -3.96
CA SER A 197 -5.90 20.05 -3.03
C SER A 197 -7.24 19.65 -3.61
N ALA A 198 -7.48 19.91 -4.90
CA ALA A 198 -8.70 19.50 -5.60
C ALA A 198 -8.84 17.97 -5.64
N ILE A 199 -7.74 17.26 -5.90
CA ILE A 199 -7.71 15.78 -5.85
C ILE A 199 -8.02 15.28 -4.43
N ALA A 200 -7.37 15.82 -3.40
CA ALA A 200 -7.61 15.45 -2.01
C ALA A 200 -9.08 15.68 -1.59
N LEU A 201 -9.65 16.84 -1.96
CA LEU A 201 -11.06 17.15 -1.70
C LEU A 201 -12.01 16.21 -2.45
N SER A 202 -11.65 15.79 -3.66
CA SER A 202 -12.48 14.85 -4.45
C SER A 202 -12.56 13.47 -3.78
N PHE A 203 -11.48 13.00 -3.14
CA PHE A 203 -11.51 11.78 -2.32
C PHE A 203 -12.48 11.91 -1.13
N VAL A 204 -12.40 13.03 -0.41
CA VAL A 204 -13.27 13.32 0.74
C VAL A 204 -14.73 13.41 0.31
N ALA A 205 -15.01 14.11 -0.79
CA ALA A 205 -16.36 14.25 -1.33
C ALA A 205 -16.94 12.89 -1.72
N ASN A 206 -16.17 12.03 -2.39
CA ASN A 206 -16.62 10.69 -2.72
C ASN A 206 -16.90 9.84 -1.46
N MET A 207 -16.05 9.92 -0.44
CA MET A 207 -16.28 9.23 0.83
C MET A 207 -17.54 9.72 1.57
N ALA A 208 -17.86 11.01 1.47
CA ALA A 208 -19.01 11.62 2.12
C ALA A 208 -20.33 11.31 1.40
N PHE A 209 -20.34 11.41 0.06
CA PHE A 209 -21.57 11.39 -0.74
C PHE A 209 -21.83 10.09 -1.48
N VAL A 210 -20.78 9.32 -1.81
CA VAL A 210 -20.89 8.12 -2.65
C VAL A 210 -20.79 6.86 -1.80
N VAL A 211 -19.70 6.72 -1.06
CA VAL A 211 -19.38 5.50 -0.30
C VAL A 211 -19.96 5.54 1.13
N VAL A 212 -20.30 6.73 1.64
CA VAL A 212 -20.81 7.01 3.00
C VAL A 212 -20.03 6.27 4.09
N SER A 213 -18.75 6.62 4.25
CA SER A 213 -17.87 5.98 5.24
C SER A 213 -17.90 6.71 6.58
N ARG A 214 -18.70 6.22 7.53
CA ARG A 214 -18.84 6.81 8.87
C ARG A 214 -17.54 6.78 9.68
N THR A 215 -16.77 5.70 9.60
CA THR A 215 -15.54 5.56 10.40
C THR A 215 -14.39 6.38 9.85
N ALA A 216 -14.18 6.36 8.53
CA ALA A 216 -13.05 7.04 7.91
C ALA A 216 -13.17 8.58 8.00
N LEU A 217 -14.39 9.11 7.92
CA LEU A 217 -14.66 10.54 8.13
C LEU A 217 -14.36 11.00 9.56
N VAL A 218 -14.49 10.11 10.55
CA VAL A 218 -14.16 10.43 11.96
C VAL A 218 -12.64 10.32 12.21
N THR A 219 -11.96 9.35 11.60
CA THR A 219 -10.52 9.15 11.82
C THR A 219 -9.65 10.16 11.06
N MET A 220 -10.10 10.64 9.90
CA MET A 220 -9.30 11.52 9.05
C MET A 220 -8.93 12.87 9.69
N PRO A 221 -9.82 13.61 10.38
CA PRO A 221 -9.46 14.83 11.10
C PRO A 221 -8.40 14.61 12.17
N ILE A 222 -8.48 13.48 12.90
CA ILE A 222 -7.50 13.12 13.93
C ILE A 222 -6.13 12.90 13.28
N MET A 223 -6.08 12.16 12.17
CA MET A 223 -4.84 11.94 11.42
C MET A 223 -4.24 13.24 10.88
N LEU A 224 -5.07 14.14 10.32
CA LEU A 224 -4.63 15.45 9.84
C LEU A 224 -4.12 16.33 10.98
N ALA A 225 -4.78 16.32 12.14
CA ALA A 225 -4.35 17.07 13.31
C ALA A 225 -3.00 16.57 13.84
N VAL A 226 -2.83 15.25 13.98
CA VAL A 226 -1.55 14.64 14.35
C VAL A 226 -0.47 14.96 13.32
N PHE A 227 -0.79 14.86 12.03
CA PHE A 227 0.13 15.21 10.96
C PHE A 227 0.59 16.67 11.06
N ALA A 228 -0.36 17.60 11.27
CA ALA A 228 -0.07 19.02 11.44
C ALA A 228 0.84 19.28 12.65
N LEU A 229 0.54 18.67 13.80
CA LEU A 229 1.36 18.81 15.00
C LEU A 229 2.79 18.30 14.82
N LEU A 230 2.99 17.24 14.02
CA LEU A 230 4.28 16.61 13.80
C LEU A 230 5.12 17.27 12.69
N HIS A 231 4.49 17.77 11.62
CA HIS A 231 5.20 18.20 10.41
C HIS A 231 5.06 19.69 10.06
N LEU A 232 4.13 20.41 10.68
CA LEU A 232 3.89 21.85 10.43
C LEU A 232 4.43 22.77 11.54
N LYS A 233 5.19 22.26 12.52
CA LYS A 233 6.08 23.11 13.34
C LYS A 233 7.16 23.78 12.49
#